data_AF-A0A4Y9ZJP7-F1
#
_entry.id   AF-A0A4Y9ZJP7-F1
#
_cell.length_a   1.000
_cell.length_b   1.000
_cell.length_c   1.000
_cell.angle_alpha   90.00
_cell.angle_beta   90.00
_cell.angle_gamma   90.00
#
_symmetry.space_group_name_H-M   'P 1'
#
loop_
_entity.id
_entity.type
_entity.pdbx_description
1 polymer ?
#
loop_
_entity_poly.entity_id
_entity_poly.type
_entity_poly.pdbx_seq_one_letter_code
_entity_poly.pdbx_strand_id
1 'polypeptide(L)'
;MPQTPIEAISPSEKKRSNGAIDDMPRSGGLWEDIKTARWVVVPSSSLRLLLLPIILHLNWILLTPLVFSDPPPSPFAPLLFVSHPTPSPTNDETDPRFRKGWLDLVFIAYHIVFFSFVRQMVTVRFSHPVARYFGIRKEGKVARFGEQVYAVVYFFVFGLWGLRIMGQLPTWWYKTEHFWLEYPHWQMKPELKRYYLMQAAYWCQQLIVLVLRLEKPRKDYNELVAHHFVTLWLVGWSYGVNLTMIGHAIYMSMDIPDVLLALSKITNYIQWHRTKVAVFVIFLGVWTYFRHYLNLVMLYSVYTQFESVPESAKRWSPADGVWMAKWMKWQIFTPILLLQMLNLFWYFLILRILWRALTAPTKVTDDRSDDEDEAEEEDEKKKD
;
A
#
# COMPACT_ATOMS: atom_id res chain seq x y z
N MET A 1 -13.11 -77.32 28.94
CA MET A 1 -13.25 -76.82 27.56
C MET A 1 -14.63 -76.23 27.39
N PRO A 2 -14.83 -75.24 26.52
CA PRO A 2 -13.91 -74.19 26.07
C PRO A 2 -14.19 -72.93 26.94
N GLN A 3 -14.14 -71.64 26.57
CA GLN A 3 -13.57 -70.91 25.43
C GLN A 3 -13.21 -69.48 25.88
N THR A 4 -12.28 -68.80 25.20
CA THR A 4 -12.07 -67.34 25.26
C THR A 4 -12.36 -66.72 23.90
N PRO A 5 -12.95 -65.51 23.88
CA PRO A 5 -12.64 -64.45 22.93
C PRO A 5 -12.02 -63.27 23.71
N ILE A 6 -10.75 -62.87 23.52
CA ILE A 6 -10.14 -62.25 22.33
C ILE A 6 -10.83 -60.92 21.94
N GLU A 7 -10.01 -59.87 21.92
CA GLU A 7 -10.26 -58.51 21.42
C GLU A 7 -11.22 -57.59 22.21
N ALA A 8 -10.68 -57.03 23.30
CA ALA A 8 -11.09 -55.71 23.76
C ALA A 8 -10.60 -54.64 22.76
N ILE A 9 -11.48 -54.22 21.85
CA ILE A 9 -11.18 -53.16 20.88
C ILE A 9 -11.17 -51.81 21.62
N SER A 10 -9.95 -51.29 21.82
CA SER A 10 -9.68 -49.91 22.27
C SER A 10 -10.48 -48.90 21.44
N PRO A 11 -11.05 -47.83 22.04
CA PRO A 11 -11.73 -46.78 21.28
C PRO A 11 -10.76 -46.20 20.26
N SER A 12 -11.15 -46.24 18.99
CA SER A 12 -10.26 -45.91 17.88
C SER A 12 -9.55 -44.58 18.11
N GLU A 13 -8.22 -44.60 18.18
CA GLU A 13 -7.43 -43.40 17.95
C GLU A 13 -7.81 -42.87 16.58
N LYS A 14 -8.66 -41.83 16.55
CA LYS A 14 -8.76 -40.95 15.39
C LYS A 14 -7.34 -40.48 15.15
N LYS A 15 -6.70 -41.02 14.10
CA LYS A 15 -5.45 -40.48 13.56
C LYS A 15 -5.64 -38.97 13.46
N ARG A 16 -5.02 -38.24 14.38
CA ARG A 16 -4.69 -36.84 14.15
C ARG A 16 -3.74 -36.87 12.96
N SER A 17 -4.30 -36.78 11.76
CA SER A 17 -3.55 -36.35 10.60
C SER A 17 -2.79 -35.10 11.02
N ASN A 18 -1.47 -35.09 10.88
CA ASN A 18 -0.66 -33.94 11.21
C ASN A 18 -1.19 -32.74 10.43
N GLY A 19 -2.00 -31.90 11.11
CA GLY A 19 -2.69 -30.75 10.56
C GLY A 19 -1.75 -29.57 10.38
N ALA A 20 -0.65 -29.82 9.68
CA ALA A 20 0.35 -28.84 9.32
C ALA A 20 0.44 -28.83 7.80
N ILE A 21 0.34 -27.62 7.22
CA ILE A 21 0.38 -27.35 5.77
C ILE A 21 -0.93 -27.69 5.03
N ASP A 22 -2.05 -27.00 5.34
CA ASP A 22 -3.09 -26.81 4.30
C ASP A 22 -3.90 -25.49 4.28
N ASP A 23 -3.49 -24.46 5.03
CA ASP A 23 -4.17 -23.13 4.98
C ASP A 23 -3.70 -22.22 3.82
N MET A 24 -2.95 -22.78 2.87
CA MET A 24 -2.49 -22.06 1.67
C MET A 24 -3.58 -22.06 0.60
N PRO A 25 -4.00 -20.91 0.05
CA PRO A 25 -4.97 -20.86 -1.05
C PRO A 25 -4.51 -21.68 -2.27
N ARG A 26 -5.10 -22.87 -2.46
CA ARG A 26 -4.83 -23.75 -3.60
C ARG A 26 -5.53 -23.23 -4.86
N SER A 27 -4.80 -23.17 -5.96
CA SER A 27 -5.34 -22.83 -7.30
C SER A 27 -6.38 -23.87 -7.75
N GLY A 28 -7.55 -23.43 -8.22
CA GLY A 28 -8.48 -24.32 -8.95
C GLY A 28 -8.05 -24.53 -10.41
N GLY A 29 -7.25 -23.61 -10.91
CA GLY A 29 -6.77 -23.53 -12.28
C GLY A 29 -6.70 -22.06 -12.68
N LEU A 30 -5.77 -21.68 -13.58
CA LEU A 30 -5.51 -20.27 -13.88
C LEU A 30 -6.78 -19.55 -14.38
N TRP A 31 -7.57 -20.20 -15.23
CA TRP A 31 -8.78 -19.62 -15.82
C TRP A 31 -9.93 -19.47 -14.81
N GLU A 32 -10.08 -20.43 -13.89
CA GLU A 32 -11.02 -20.33 -12.78
C GLU A 32 -10.63 -19.22 -11.81
N ASP A 33 -9.35 -19.18 -11.42
CA ASP A 33 -8.83 -18.18 -10.49
C ASP A 33 -8.92 -16.76 -11.08
N ILE A 34 -8.80 -16.58 -12.41
CA ILE A 34 -9.08 -15.32 -13.12
C ILE A 34 -10.56 -14.93 -12.96
N LYS A 35 -11.49 -15.82 -13.34
CA LYS A 35 -12.94 -15.55 -13.30
C LYS A 35 -13.46 -15.24 -11.89
N THR A 36 -12.90 -15.89 -10.88
CA THR A 36 -13.32 -15.77 -9.47
C THR A 36 -12.48 -14.75 -8.68
N ALA A 37 -11.59 -14.00 -9.34
CA ALA A 37 -10.61 -13.10 -8.73
C ALA A 37 -9.68 -13.74 -7.66
N ARG A 38 -9.65 -15.07 -7.55
CA ARG A 38 -8.79 -15.79 -6.58
C ARG A 38 -7.31 -15.60 -6.84
N TRP A 39 -6.89 -15.14 -8.03
CA TRP A 39 -5.50 -14.75 -8.30
C TRP A 39 -4.95 -13.68 -7.33
N VAL A 40 -5.83 -12.89 -6.69
CA VAL A 40 -5.44 -11.90 -5.64
C VAL A 40 -4.92 -12.58 -4.36
N VAL A 41 -5.36 -13.82 -4.09
CA VAL A 41 -5.00 -14.61 -2.89
C VAL A 41 -4.20 -15.88 -3.19
N VAL A 42 -4.17 -16.35 -4.44
CA VAL A 42 -3.41 -17.53 -4.86
C VAL A 42 -2.06 -17.11 -5.48
N PRO A 43 -0.91 -17.26 -4.77
CA PRO A 43 0.39 -16.79 -5.26
C PRO A 43 0.86 -17.48 -6.55
N SER A 44 0.49 -18.74 -6.80
CA SER A 44 0.86 -19.44 -8.04
C SER A 44 0.13 -18.89 -9.28
N SER A 45 -1.11 -18.41 -9.12
CA SER A 45 -1.91 -17.86 -10.21
C SER A 45 -1.52 -16.42 -10.53
N SER A 46 -1.25 -15.57 -9.52
CA SER A 46 -0.65 -14.26 -9.75
C SER A 46 0.77 -14.36 -10.34
N LEU A 47 1.59 -15.31 -9.91
CA LEU A 47 2.90 -15.55 -10.54
C LEU A 47 2.78 -15.91 -12.04
N ARG A 48 1.84 -16.78 -12.42
CA ARG A 48 1.57 -17.12 -13.83
C ARG A 48 1.13 -15.91 -14.64
N LEU A 49 0.27 -15.05 -14.07
CA LEU A 49 -0.17 -13.80 -14.70
C LEU A 49 0.97 -12.80 -14.89
N LEU A 50 1.95 -12.75 -13.97
CA LEU A 50 3.14 -11.89 -14.10
C LEU A 50 4.13 -12.41 -15.15
N LEU A 51 4.39 -13.72 -15.16
CA LEU A 51 5.33 -14.33 -16.09
C LEU A 51 4.86 -14.23 -17.55
N LEU A 52 3.54 -14.24 -17.80
CA LEU A 52 2.99 -14.22 -19.16
C LEU A 52 3.44 -12.96 -19.96
N PRO A 53 3.20 -11.71 -19.52
CA PRO A 53 3.75 -10.52 -20.20
C PRO A 53 5.27 -10.49 -20.32
N ILE A 54 6.01 -10.98 -19.32
CA ILE A 54 7.47 -11.01 -19.36
C ILE A 54 7.95 -11.96 -20.47
N ILE A 55 7.40 -13.17 -20.52
CA ILE A 55 7.74 -14.18 -21.54
C ILE A 55 7.35 -13.66 -22.93
N LEU A 56 6.17 -13.08 -23.09
CA LEU A 56 5.72 -12.50 -24.36
C LEU A 56 6.59 -11.32 -24.81
N HIS A 57 7.02 -10.46 -23.89
CA HIS A 57 7.94 -9.36 -24.15
C HIS A 57 9.32 -9.83 -24.61
N LEU A 58 9.89 -10.82 -23.91
CA LEU A 58 11.19 -11.41 -24.28
C LEU A 58 11.12 -12.12 -25.64
N ASN A 59 10.06 -12.90 -25.90
CA ASN A 59 9.86 -13.52 -27.22
C ASN A 59 9.74 -12.47 -28.33
N TRP A 60 9.05 -11.35 -28.08
CA TRP A 60 8.97 -10.26 -29.06
C TRP A 60 10.34 -9.66 -29.37
N ILE A 61 11.13 -9.30 -28.34
CA ILE A 61 12.46 -8.71 -28.54
C ILE A 61 13.42 -9.68 -29.24
N LEU A 62 13.32 -10.98 -28.97
CA LEU A 62 14.22 -11.98 -29.55
C LEU A 62 13.83 -12.41 -30.97
N LEU A 63 12.53 -12.52 -31.28
CA LEU A 63 12.04 -13.08 -32.54
C LEU A 63 11.69 -12.01 -33.59
N THR A 64 11.18 -10.85 -33.20
CA THR A 64 10.78 -9.80 -34.16
C THR A 64 11.96 -9.29 -35.03
N PRO A 65 13.19 -9.07 -34.51
CA PRO A 65 14.33 -8.68 -35.34
C PRO A 65 14.80 -9.75 -36.34
N LEU A 66 14.39 -11.01 -36.17
CA LEU A 66 14.67 -12.10 -37.13
C LEU A 66 13.76 -12.06 -38.35
N VAL A 67 12.67 -11.28 -38.29
CA VAL A 67 11.62 -11.19 -39.32
C VAL A 67 11.54 -9.78 -39.93
N PHE A 68 11.81 -8.73 -39.13
CA PHE A 68 11.69 -7.34 -39.53
C PHE A 68 13.05 -6.62 -39.42
N SER A 69 13.48 -5.96 -40.51
CA SER A 69 14.72 -5.16 -40.54
C SER A 69 14.66 -3.92 -39.64
N ASP A 70 13.46 -3.37 -39.42
CA ASP A 70 13.18 -2.35 -38.40
C ASP A 70 12.07 -2.89 -37.48
N PRO A 71 12.41 -3.51 -36.33
CA PRO A 71 11.45 -4.23 -35.51
C PRO A 71 10.56 -3.27 -34.69
N PRO A 72 9.22 -3.36 -34.82
CA PRO A 72 8.32 -2.48 -34.07
C PRO A 72 8.44 -2.67 -32.54
N PRO A 73 8.22 -1.61 -31.73
CA PRO A 73 8.26 -1.68 -30.28
C PRO A 73 7.34 -2.77 -29.70
N SER A 74 7.80 -3.45 -28.65
CA SER A 74 7.05 -4.56 -28.06
C SER A 74 5.70 -4.09 -27.47
N PRO A 75 4.56 -4.67 -27.89
CA PRO A 75 3.24 -4.30 -27.36
C PRO A 75 3.09 -4.67 -25.87
N PHE A 76 3.98 -5.49 -25.33
CA PHE A 76 4.02 -5.89 -23.93
C PHE A 76 4.90 -4.98 -23.06
N ALA A 77 5.76 -4.15 -23.66
CA ALA A 77 6.62 -3.22 -22.92
C ALA A 77 5.84 -2.25 -21.98
N PRO A 78 4.65 -1.73 -22.35
CA PRO A 78 3.87 -0.85 -21.48
C PRO A 78 3.37 -1.48 -20.17
N LEU A 79 3.31 -2.82 -20.08
CA LEU A 79 2.98 -3.53 -18.83
C LEU A 79 4.16 -3.47 -17.85
N LEU A 80 5.39 -3.49 -18.38
CA LEU A 80 6.63 -3.68 -17.62
C LEU A 80 7.38 -2.37 -17.34
N PHE A 81 7.27 -1.39 -18.23
CA PHE A 81 8.05 -0.15 -18.21
C PHE A 81 7.16 1.09 -18.35
N VAL A 82 7.62 2.21 -17.79
CA VAL A 82 6.93 3.50 -17.92
C VAL A 82 6.91 3.95 -19.38
N SER A 83 5.71 4.27 -19.88
CA SER A 83 5.48 4.64 -21.28
C SER A 83 5.52 6.14 -21.51
N HIS A 84 5.55 6.57 -22.78
CA HIS A 84 5.50 7.98 -23.21
C HIS A 84 6.73 8.83 -22.83
N PRO A 85 7.93 8.51 -23.34
CA PRO A 85 9.06 9.45 -23.28
C PRO A 85 8.73 10.77 -24.01
N THR A 86 9.41 11.84 -23.62
CA THR A 86 9.33 13.18 -24.20
C THR A 86 10.73 13.82 -24.15
N PRO A 87 11.09 14.75 -25.07
CA PRO A 87 12.38 15.42 -25.05
C PRO A 87 12.65 16.12 -23.71
N SER A 88 13.92 16.14 -23.30
CA SER A 88 14.39 16.90 -22.15
C SER A 88 14.26 18.40 -22.41
N PRO A 89 13.84 19.23 -21.44
CA PRO A 89 13.75 20.68 -21.61
C PRO A 89 15.13 21.35 -21.79
N THR A 90 16.23 20.67 -21.44
CA THR A 90 17.61 21.12 -21.69
C THR A 90 18.22 20.55 -22.96
N ASN A 91 17.48 19.73 -23.72
CA ASN A 91 18.00 18.87 -24.80
C ASN A 91 19.13 17.91 -24.38
N ASP A 92 19.30 17.67 -23.08
CA ASP A 92 20.24 16.69 -22.54
C ASP A 92 19.66 15.28 -22.66
N GLU A 93 20.30 14.41 -23.45
CA GLU A 93 19.91 13.01 -23.62
C GLU A 93 20.05 12.17 -22.34
N THR A 94 20.82 12.65 -21.35
CA THR A 94 21.01 11.98 -20.06
C THR A 94 19.93 12.28 -19.01
N ASP A 95 19.04 13.24 -19.27
CA ASP A 95 17.86 13.55 -18.43
C ASP A 95 16.55 13.14 -19.14
N PRO A 96 16.26 11.83 -19.28
CA PRO A 96 15.06 11.37 -19.97
C PRO A 96 13.80 11.84 -19.24
N ARG A 97 12.86 12.45 -19.95
CA ARG A 97 11.58 12.90 -19.39
C ARG A 97 10.42 12.07 -19.90
N PHE A 98 9.37 11.97 -19.09
CA PHE A 98 8.17 11.21 -19.39
C PHE A 98 6.92 12.06 -19.18
N ARG A 99 6.01 12.02 -20.16
CA ARG A 99 4.66 12.57 -20.05
C ARG A 99 3.66 11.47 -19.66
N LYS A 100 2.42 11.86 -19.43
CA LYS A 100 1.32 10.94 -19.05
C LYS A 100 0.61 10.39 -20.29
N GLY A 101 -0.04 9.24 -20.17
CA GLY A 101 -0.95 8.74 -21.21
C GLY A 101 -1.65 7.43 -20.83
N TRP A 102 -2.55 6.96 -21.69
CA TRP A 102 -3.44 5.83 -21.40
C TRP A 102 -2.72 4.50 -21.13
N LEU A 103 -1.49 4.32 -21.63
CA LEU A 103 -0.66 3.15 -21.34
C LEU A 103 -0.24 3.08 -19.86
N ASP A 104 -0.31 4.19 -19.12
CA ASP A 104 -0.04 4.21 -17.69
C ASP A 104 -1.11 3.42 -16.90
N LEU A 105 -2.34 3.30 -17.42
CA LEU A 105 -3.37 2.43 -16.84
C LEU A 105 -3.05 0.94 -17.05
N VAL A 106 -2.43 0.60 -18.19
CA VAL A 106 -1.97 -0.77 -18.50
C VAL A 106 -0.83 -1.17 -17.56
N PHE A 107 0.11 -0.25 -17.33
CA PHE A 107 1.16 -0.40 -16.32
C PHE A 107 0.56 -0.61 -14.92
N ILE A 108 -0.41 0.20 -14.50
CA ILE A 108 -1.10 0.05 -13.20
C ILE A 108 -1.78 -1.31 -13.10
N ALA A 109 -2.52 -1.74 -14.12
CA ALA A 109 -3.24 -3.01 -14.12
C ALA A 109 -2.32 -4.23 -13.93
N TYR A 110 -1.17 -4.24 -14.62
CA TYR A 110 -0.14 -5.27 -14.40
C TYR A 110 0.42 -5.22 -12.97
N HIS A 111 0.69 -4.02 -12.44
CA HIS A 111 1.28 -3.90 -11.11
C HIS A 111 0.31 -4.18 -9.96
N ILE A 112 -1.02 -4.15 -10.17
CA ILE A 112 -2.01 -4.70 -9.21
C ILE A 112 -1.80 -6.21 -9.02
N VAL A 113 -1.49 -6.94 -10.10
CA VAL A 113 -1.14 -8.37 -10.03
C VAL A 113 0.20 -8.56 -9.31
N PHE A 114 1.17 -7.67 -9.55
CA PHE A 114 2.46 -7.67 -8.86
C PHE A 114 2.30 -7.53 -7.35
N PHE A 115 1.56 -6.51 -6.89
CA PHE A 115 1.31 -6.34 -5.45
C PHE A 115 0.50 -7.48 -4.85
N SER A 116 -0.42 -8.09 -5.61
CA SER A 116 -1.13 -9.28 -5.15
C SER A 116 -0.19 -10.46 -4.93
N PHE A 117 0.74 -10.72 -5.87
CA PHE A 117 1.77 -11.75 -5.70
C PHE A 117 2.69 -11.46 -4.51
N VAL A 118 3.26 -10.24 -4.45
CA VAL A 118 4.18 -9.82 -3.37
C VAL A 118 3.50 -9.92 -2.02
N ARG A 119 2.24 -9.49 -1.89
CA ARG A 119 1.44 -9.63 -0.66
C ARG A 119 1.38 -11.07 -0.21
N GLN A 120 0.95 -12.01 -1.07
CA GLN A 120 0.84 -13.43 -0.68
C GLN A 120 2.19 -14.10 -0.39
N MET A 121 3.27 -13.68 -1.06
CA MET A 121 4.62 -14.14 -0.75
C MET A 121 5.07 -13.65 0.64
N VAL A 122 4.83 -12.37 0.97
CA VAL A 122 5.20 -11.83 2.29
C VAL A 122 4.31 -12.40 3.39
N THR A 123 2.98 -12.35 3.26
CA THR A 123 2.05 -12.80 4.31
C THR A 123 2.17 -14.32 4.55
N VAL A 124 1.96 -15.14 3.52
CA VAL A 124 1.79 -16.59 3.70
C VAL A 124 3.12 -17.35 3.68
N ARG A 125 4.07 -17.00 2.79
CA ARG A 125 5.34 -17.74 2.70
C ARG A 125 6.39 -17.30 3.71
N PHE A 126 6.45 -16.01 4.06
CA PHE A 126 7.42 -15.49 5.02
C PHE A 126 6.83 -15.28 6.41
N SER A 127 5.72 -14.56 6.53
CA SER A 127 5.23 -14.09 7.83
C SER A 127 4.56 -15.18 8.67
N HIS A 128 3.83 -16.12 8.05
CA HIS A 128 3.22 -17.23 8.79
C HIS A 128 4.26 -18.10 9.52
N PRO A 129 5.36 -18.59 8.89
CA PRO A 129 6.44 -19.28 9.60
C PRO A 129 7.07 -18.45 10.72
N VAL A 130 7.31 -17.15 10.49
CA VAL A 130 7.88 -16.24 11.50
C VAL A 130 6.94 -16.04 12.69
N ALA A 131 5.63 -15.88 12.45
CA ALA A 131 4.62 -15.79 13.51
C ALA A 131 4.61 -17.04 14.39
N ARG A 132 4.67 -18.24 13.79
CA ARG A 132 4.73 -19.53 14.50
C ARG A 132 6.02 -19.69 15.30
N TYR A 133 7.16 -19.23 14.76
CA TYR A 133 8.44 -19.20 15.48
C TYR A 133 8.37 -18.32 16.73
N PHE A 134 7.71 -17.16 16.67
CA PHE A 134 7.41 -16.31 17.82
C PHE A 134 6.22 -16.78 18.68
N GLY A 135 5.74 -18.03 18.49
CA GLY A 135 4.73 -18.65 19.35
C GLY A 135 3.27 -18.24 19.06
N ILE A 136 3.00 -17.44 18.02
CA ILE A 136 1.63 -17.02 17.66
C ILE A 136 0.89 -18.21 17.04
N ARG A 137 -0.14 -18.73 17.74
CA ARG A 137 -0.88 -19.95 17.33
C ARG A 137 -2.29 -19.73 16.79
N LYS A 138 -3.03 -18.67 17.21
CA LYS A 138 -4.39 -18.38 16.71
C LYS A 138 -4.31 -17.92 15.25
N GLU A 139 -4.98 -18.61 14.32
CA GLU A 139 -4.87 -18.31 12.87
C GLU A 139 -5.19 -16.85 12.52
N GLY A 140 -6.21 -16.26 13.18
CA GLY A 140 -6.53 -14.85 13.03
C GLY A 140 -5.36 -13.92 13.38
N LYS A 141 -4.62 -14.21 14.46
CA LYS A 141 -3.41 -13.45 14.84
C LYS A 141 -2.27 -13.66 13.86
N VAL A 142 -2.10 -14.88 13.35
CA VAL A 142 -1.08 -15.19 12.33
C VAL A 142 -1.33 -14.39 11.05
N ALA A 143 -2.58 -14.33 10.60
CA ALA A 143 -2.98 -13.52 9.45
C ALA A 143 -2.76 -12.01 9.70
N ARG A 144 -3.20 -11.48 10.84
CA ARG A 144 -2.98 -10.06 11.21
C ARG A 144 -1.50 -9.70 11.32
N PHE A 145 -0.68 -10.57 11.91
CA PHE A 145 0.78 -10.42 11.93
C PHE A 145 1.33 -10.33 10.49
N GLY A 146 0.88 -11.20 9.59
CA GLY A 146 1.20 -11.15 8.17
C GLY A 146 0.83 -9.83 7.50
N GLU A 147 -0.39 -9.31 7.73
CA GLU A 147 -0.82 -7.99 7.25
C GLU A 147 0.16 -6.89 7.67
N GLN A 148 0.60 -6.88 8.93
CA GLN A 148 1.53 -5.86 9.44
C GLN A 148 2.95 -6.01 8.88
N VAL A 149 3.46 -7.24 8.72
CA VAL A 149 4.77 -7.47 8.09
C VAL A 149 4.75 -7.02 6.63
N TYR A 150 3.67 -7.29 5.88
CA TYR A 150 3.50 -6.76 4.53
C TYR A 150 3.45 -5.23 4.50
N ALA A 151 2.72 -4.60 5.44
CA ALA A 151 2.70 -3.15 5.57
C ALA A 151 4.10 -2.57 5.83
N VAL A 152 4.89 -3.14 6.76
CA VAL A 152 6.27 -2.70 7.00
C VAL A 152 7.13 -2.82 5.74
N VAL A 153 7.09 -3.97 5.05
CA VAL A 153 7.88 -4.17 3.82
C VAL A 153 7.50 -3.15 2.75
N TYR A 154 6.19 -2.90 2.55
CA TYR A 154 5.71 -1.91 1.58
C TYR A 154 6.14 -0.49 1.95
N PHE A 155 5.70 0.01 3.10
CA PHE A 155 5.91 1.41 3.50
C PHE A 155 7.40 1.73 3.72
N PHE A 156 8.23 0.75 4.09
CA PHE A 156 9.68 0.98 4.22
C PHE A 156 10.34 1.18 2.84
N VAL A 157 10.03 0.31 1.87
CA VAL A 157 10.56 0.42 0.51
C VAL A 157 10.05 1.69 -0.17
N PHE A 158 8.76 1.98 -0.08
CA PHE A 158 8.16 3.18 -0.69
C PHE A 158 8.53 4.48 0.04
N GLY A 159 8.67 4.46 1.37
CA GLY A 159 9.19 5.58 2.14
C GLY A 159 10.63 5.94 1.77
N LEU A 160 11.53 4.96 1.66
CA LEU A 160 12.91 5.18 1.20
C LEU A 160 12.97 5.63 -0.26
N TRP A 161 12.13 5.07 -1.14
CA TRP A 161 12.10 5.46 -2.54
C TRP A 161 11.57 6.89 -2.73
N GLY A 162 10.49 7.25 -2.02
CA GLY A 162 9.99 8.62 -1.97
C GLY A 162 11.02 9.60 -1.41
N LEU A 163 11.70 9.24 -0.32
CA LEU A 163 12.79 10.07 0.26
C LEU A 163 13.89 10.35 -0.77
N ARG A 164 14.32 9.33 -1.50
CA ARG A 164 15.30 9.45 -2.61
C ARG A 164 14.79 10.38 -3.72
N ILE A 165 13.52 10.24 -4.14
CA ILE A 165 12.93 11.08 -5.19
C ILE A 165 12.79 12.52 -4.72
N MET A 166 12.40 12.79 -3.47
CA MET A 166 12.33 14.17 -2.96
C MET A 166 13.70 14.83 -3.02
N GLY A 167 14.79 14.12 -2.71
CA GLY A 167 16.16 14.63 -2.82
C GLY A 167 16.60 14.97 -4.25
N GLN A 168 15.87 14.50 -5.27
CA GLN A 168 16.09 14.83 -6.69
C GLN A 168 15.16 15.96 -7.19
N LEU A 169 14.25 16.45 -6.36
CA LEU A 169 13.24 17.45 -6.70
C LEU A 169 13.51 18.76 -5.93
N PRO A 170 13.12 19.93 -6.49
CA PRO A 170 13.30 21.21 -5.80
C PRO A 170 12.46 21.33 -4.52
N THR A 171 11.48 20.42 -4.32
CA THR A 171 10.63 20.32 -3.13
C THR A 171 11.37 19.82 -1.87
N TRP A 172 12.65 19.46 -1.92
CA TRP A 172 13.41 19.09 -0.72
C TRP A 172 13.66 20.29 0.23
N TRP A 173 13.24 20.28 1.49
CA TRP A 173 12.40 19.33 2.23
C TRP A 173 11.05 19.99 2.53
N TYR A 174 9.99 19.53 1.87
CA TYR A 174 8.67 20.17 1.84
C TYR A 174 8.74 21.69 1.52
N LYS A 175 9.62 22.07 0.57
CA LYS A 175 9.64 23.41 -0.03
C LYS A 175 8.43 23.61 -0.94
N THR A 176 7.34 24.00 -0.32
CA THR A 176 6.00 24.00 -0.92
C THR A 176 5.81 25.03 -2.03
N GLU A 177 6.67 26.04 -2.13
CA GLU A 177 6.69 27.02 -3.22
C GLU A 177 6.83 26.34 -4.60
N HIS A 178 7.65 25.28 -4.66
CA HIS A 178 7.87 24.50 -5.88
C HIS A 178 6.68 23.60 -6.28
N PHE A 179 5.61 23.54 -5.48
CA PHE A 179 4.35 22.94 -5.92
C PHE A 179 3.63 23.79 -6.98
N TRP A 180 3.90 25.10 -7.01
CA TRP A 180 3.16 26.09 -7.83
C TRP A 180 4.05 26.74 -8.88
N LEU A 181 5.31 27.03 -8.52
CA LEU A 181 6.31 27.51 -9.47
C LEU A 181 6.51 26.50 -10.61
N GLU A 182 6.68 27.00 -11.83
CA GLU A 182 6.88 26.20 -13.06
C GLU A 182 5.74 25.21 -13.38
N TYR A 183 4.58 25.31 -12.72
CA TYR A 183 3.40 24.54 -13.09
C TYR A 183 2.94 24.90 -14.53
N PRO A 184 2.57 23.93 -15.39
CA PRO A 184 2.38 22.50 -15.11
C PRO A 184 3.64 21.64 -15.17
N HIS A 185 3.81 20.74 -14.19
CA HIS A 185 4.94 19.79 -14.12
C HIS A 185 4.73 18.53 -14.99
N TRP A 186 4.42 18.69 -16.28
CA TRP A 186 4.05 17.58 -17.18
C TRP A 186 5.23 16.71 -17.65
N GLN A 187 6.47 17.21 -17.55
CA GLN A 187 7.71 16.50 -17.91
C GLN A 187 8.37 15.86 -16.68
N MET A 188 7.86 14.71 -16.26
CA MET A 188 8.30 14.02 -15.05
C MET A 188 9.64 13.30 -15.26
N LYS A 189 10.46 13.24 -14.21
CA LYS A 189 11.58 12.27 -14.13
C LYS A 189 11.03 10.83 -14.13
N PRO A 190 11.73 9.85 -14.73
CA PRO A 190 11.26 8.47 -14.84
C PRO A 190 11.03 7.83 -13.46
N GLU A 191 11.91 8.14 -12.49
CA GLU A 191 11.83 7.60 -11.14
C GLU A 191 10.56 8.08 -10.42
N LEU A 192 10.24 9.39 -10.49
CA LEU A 192 8.98 9.96 -9.99
C LEU A 192 7.77 9.33 -10.68
N LYS A 193 7.76 9.23 -12.02
CA LYS A 193 6.63 8.64 -12.74
C LYS A 193 6.40 7.18 -12.32
N ARG A 194 7.47 6.37 -12.27
CA ARG A 194 7.37 4.96 -11.89
C ARG A 194 6.88 4.80 -10.45
N TYR A 195 7.45 5.54 -9.50
CA TYR A 195 7.01 5.56 -8.11
C TYR A 195 5.51 5.89 -8.00
N TYR A 196 5.06 6.93 -8.70
CA TYR A 196 3.68 7.39 -8.65
C TYR A 196 2.69 6.33 -9.18
N LEU A 197 3.01 5.68 -10.30
CA LEU A 197 2.18 4.61 -10.87
C LEU A 197 2.22 3.32 -10.02
N MET A 198 3.35 3.02 -9.39
CA MET A 198 3.46 1.89 -8.46
C MET A 198 2.61 2.11 -7.20
N GLN A 199 2.66 3.31 -6.60
CA GLN A 199 1.76 3.69 -5.50
C GLN A 199 0.29 3.52 -5.91
N ALA A 200 -0.10 4.07 -7.07
CA ALA A 200 -1.48 3.94 -7.57
C ALA A 200 -1.91 2.46 -7.73
N ALA A 201 -1.03 1.60 -8.25
CA ALA A 201 -1.29 0.17 -8.35
C ALA A 201 -1.44 -0.53 -6.98
N TYR A 202 -0.64 -0.15 -5.98
CA TYR A 202 -0.80 -0.65 -4.61
C TYR A 202 -2.14 -0.23 -4.00
N TRP A 203 -2.50 1.05 -4.06
CA TRP A 203 -3.76 1.53 -3.47
C TRP A 203 -5.00 0.95 -4.17
N CYS A 204 -4.94 0.72 -5.49
CA CYS A 204 -5.96 -0.06 -6.21
C CYS A 204 -6.01 -1.52 -5.72
N GLN A 205 -4.86 -2.16 -5.51
CA GLN A 205 -4.78 -3.53 -5.00
C GLN A 205 -5.35 -3.65 -3.58
N GLN A 206 -5.09 -2.68 -2.70
CA GLN A 206 -5.65 -2.61 -1.35
C GLN A 206 -7.17 -2.39 -1.37
N LEU A 207 -7.70 -1.51 -2.24
CA LEU A 207 -9.14 -1.36 -2.41
C LEU A 207 -9.81 -2.68 -2.85
N ILE A 208 -9.21 -3.42 -3.78
CA ILE A 208 -9.72 -4.73 -4.23
C ILE A 208 -9.79 -5.71 -3.04
N VAL A 209 -8.75 -5.78 -2.21
CA VAL A 209 -8.72 -6.62 -1.00
C VAL A 209 -9.83 -6.25 -0.01
N LEU A 210 -10.03 -4.94 0.21
CA LEU A 210 -11.00 -4.40 1.18
C LEU A 210 -12.46 -4.58 0.73
N VAL A 211 -12.75 -4.36 -0.56
CA VAL A 211 -14.10 -4.47 -1.15
C VAL A 211 -14.50 -5.91 -1.35
N LEU A 212 -13.60 -6.78 -1.81
CA LEU A 212 -13.85 -8.22 -1.92
C LEU A 212 -13.79 -8.96 -0.57
N ARG A 213 -13.57 -8.23 0.54
CA ARG A 213 -13.48 -8.77 1.92
C ARG A 213 -12.51 -9.95 2.05
N LEU A 214 -11.36 -9.83 1.38
CA LEU A 214 -10.27 -10.81 1.41
C LEU A 214 -9.43 -10.70 2.70
N GLU A 215 -9.74 -9.72 3.55
CA GLU A 215 -9.32 -9.60 4.95
C GLU A 215 -10.56 -9.53 5.85
N LYS A 216 -10.44 -10.03 7.09
CA LYS A 216 -11.49 -9.88 8.11
C LYS A 216 -11.73 -8.37 8.34
N PRO A 217 -12.97 -7.84 8.21
CA PRO A 217 -13.26 -6.44 8.44
C PRO A 217 -12.75 -5.95 9.81
N ARG A 218 -12.26 -4.71 9.86
CA ARG A 218 -11.83 -4.04 11.09
C ARG A 218 -13.01 -3.24 11.67
N LYS A 219 -12.90 -2.79 12.92
CA LYS A 219 -13.95 -1.99 13.57
C LYS A 219 -14.19 -0.64 12.87
N ASP A 220 -13.17 -0.10 12.21
CA ASP A 220 -13.15 1.13 11.42
C ASP A 220 -13.30 0.86 9.89
N TYR A 221 -14.02 -0.20 9.50
CA TYR A 221 -14.13 -0.62 8.10
C TYR A 221 -14.74 0.47 7.20
N ASN A 222 -15.75 1.20 7.66
CA ASN A 222 -16.44 2.21 6.84
C ASN A 222 -15.52 3.42 6.60
N GLU A 223 -14.83 3.86 7.65
CA GLU A 223 -13.83 4.92 7.64
C GLU A 223 -12.64 4.54 6.74
N LEU A 224 -12.19 3.29 6.80
CA LEU A 224 -11.13 2.76 5.95
C LEU A 224 -11.55 2.69 4.47
N VAL A 225 -12.79 2.29 4.16
CA VAL A 225 -13.34 2.31 2.80
C VAL A 225 -13.45 3.75 2.28
N ALA A 226 -13.99 4.67 3.08
CA ALA A 226 -14.09 6.09 2.72
C ALA A 226 -12.70 6.70 2.47
N HIS A 227 -11.71 6.37 3.31
CA HIS A 227 -10.31 6.74 3.13
C HIS A 227 -9.77 6.24 1.78
N HIS A 228 -9.99 4.98 1.39
CA HIS A 228 -9.50 4.46 0.12
C HIS A 228 -10.08 5.21 -1.09
N PHE A 229 -11.36 5.61 -1.06
CA PHE A 229 -11.95 6.44 -2.09
C PHE A 229 -11.32 7.85 -2.14
N VAL A 230 -11.09 8.50 -0.99
CA VAL A 230 -10.42 9.81 -0.93
C VAL A 230 -8.97 9.72 -1.40
N THR A 231 -8.23 8.67 -1.02
CA THR A 231 -6.85 8.42 -1.45
C THR A 231 -6.79 8.20 -2.95
N LEU A 232 -7.59 7.30 -3.52
CA LEU A 232 -7.60 7.07 -4.97
C LEU A 232 -8.06 8.30 -5.76
N TRP A 233 -8.97 9.11 -5.22
CA TRP A 233 -9.33 10.41 -5.80
C TRP A 233 -8.14 11.38 -5.82
N LEU A 234 -7.45 11.56 -4.69
CA LEU A 234 -6.26 12.41 -4.58
C LEU A 234 -5.14 11.97 -5.52
N VAL A 235 -4.90 10.67 -5.61
CA VAL A 235 -3.89 10.05 -6.49
C VAL A 235 -4.26 10.26 -7.96
N GLY A 236 -5.50 9.94 -8.35
CA GLY A 236 -5.98 10.11 -9.72
C GLY A 236 -5.97 11.57 -10.17
N TRP A 237 -6.46 12.49 -9.34
CA TRP A 237 -6.48 13.92 -9.66
C TRP A 237 -5.08 14.53 -9.69
N SER A 238 -4.24 14.32 -8.67
CA SER A 238 -2.93 14.96 -8.66
C SER A 238 -1.98 14.40 -9.74
N TYR A 239 -2.15 13.14 -10.17
CA TYR A 239 -1.57 12.67 -11.43
C TYR A 239 -2.18 13.38 -12.64
N GLY A 240 -3.51 13.36 -12.78
CA GLY A 240 -4.26 13.91 -13.91
C GLY A 240 -3.99 15.39 -14.20
N VAL A 241 -3.97 16.24 -13.16
CA VAL A 241 -3.84 17.70 -13.28
C VAL A 241 -2.41 18.23 -13.07
N ASN A 242 -1.37 17.40 -13.21
CA ASN A 242 0.05 17.80 -13.09
C ASN A 242 0.48 18.30 -11.70
N LEU A 243 -0.13 17.79 -10.62
CA LEU A 243 0.23 18.12 -9.23
C LEU A 243 1.02 16.98 -8.56
N THR A 244 1.83 16.24 -9.32
CA THR A 244 2.57 15.07 -8.83
C THR A 244 3.59 15.42 -7.75
N MET A 245 4.10 16.66 -7.71
CA MET A 245 4.95 17.14 -6.61
C MET A 245 4.20 17.22 -5.27
N ILE A 246 2.97 17.73 -5.26
CA ILE A 246 2.11 17.72 -4.05
C ILE A 246 1.76 16.29 -3.68
N GLY A 247 1.32 15.47 -4.65
CA GLY A 247 0.99 14.07 -4.41
C GLY A 247 2.17 13.26 -3.85
N HIS A 248 3.39 13.52 -4.31
CA HIS A 248 4.61 12.91 -3.79
C HIS A 248 4.91 13.32 -2.33
N ALA A 249 4.76 14.61 -2.00
CA ALA A 249 4.88 15.08 -0.62
C ALA A 249 3.81 14.45 0.28
N ILE A 250 2.57 14.30 -0.19
CA ILE A 250 1.50 13.61 0.52
C ILE A 250 1.86 12.13 0.75
N TYR A 251 2.28 11.37 -0.26
CA TYR A 251 2.68 9.97 -0.09
C TYR A 251 3.76 9.81 0.97
N MET A 252 4.83 10.61 0.91
CA MET A 252 5.89 10.59 1.93
C MET A 252 5.38 10.90 3.34
N SER A 253 4.43 11.82 3.48
CA SER A 253 3.82 12.16 4.77
C SER A 253 2.97 11.02 5.35
N MET A 254 2.52 10.08 4.50
CA MET A 254 1.73 8.94 4.92
C MET A 254 2.58 7.69 5.20
N ASP A 255 3.46 7.32 4.26
CA ASP A 255 4.22 6.07 4.32
C ASP A 255 5.18 6.01 5.52
N ILE A 256 5.89 7.12 5.83
CA ILE A 256 6.94 7.12 6.85
C ILE A 256 6.38 6.83 8.26
N PRO A 257 5.30 7.47 8.74
CA PRO A 257 4.61 7.06 9.97
C PRO A 257 4.09 5.62 9.94
N ASP A 258 3.63 5.12 8.80
CA ASP A 258 2.94 3.82 8.72
C ASP A 258 3.90 2.63 8.86
N VAL A 259 5.18 2.81 8.49
CA VAL A 259 6.26 1.87 8.87
C VAL A 259 6.28 1.67 10.40
N LEU A 260 6.29 2.77 11.15
CA LEU A 260 6.38 2.72 12.61
C LEU A 260 5.08 2.24 13.25
N LEU A 261 3.92 2.57 12.68
CA LEU A 261 2.63 2.01 13.10
C LEU A 261 2.63 0.49 12.98
N ALA A 262 3.00 -0.04 11.80
CA ALA A 262 3.01 -1.48 11.56
C ALA A 262 4.08 -2.19 12.39
N LEU A 263 5.27 -1.60 12.58
CA LEU A 263 6.29 -2.10 13.51
C LEU A 263 5.81 -2.12 14.97
N SER A 264 5.03 -1.12 15.41
CA SER A 264 4.48 -1.10 16.77
C SER A 264 3.49 -2.25 17.01
N LYS A 265 2.74 -2.63 15.97
CA LYS A 265 1.85 -3.80 16.01
C LYS A 265 2.59 -5.14 15.94
N ILE A 266 3.63 -5.26 15.09
CA ILE A 266 4.49 -6.47 15.05
C ILE A 266 5.13 -6.72 16.42
N THR A 267 5.74 -5.69 17.00
CA THR A 267 6.39 -5.77 18.32
C THR A 267 5.41 -6.04 19.46
N ASN A 268 4.14 -5.65 19.30
CA ASN A 268 3.04 -6.05 20.17
C ASN A 268 2.70 -7.54 20.04
N TYR A 269 2.46 -8.06 18.84
CA TYR A 269 2.07 -9.46 18.63
C TYR A 269 3.14 -10.46 19.12
N ILE A 270 4.44 -10.12 19.04
CA ILE A 270 5.55 -10.92 19.60
C ILE A 270 5.87 -10.62 21.07
N GLN A 271 5.05 -9.82 21.75
CA GLN A 271 5.13 -9.49 23.18
C GLN A 271 6.45 -8.84 23.63
N TRP A 272 7.13 -8.10 22.74
CA TRP A 272 8.38 -7.40 23.06
C TRP A 272 8.12 -6.06 23.76
N HIS A 273 7.66 -6.09 25.01
CA HIS A 273 7.16 -4.93 25.76
C HIS A 273 8.07 -3.68 25.68
N ARG A 274 9.38 -3.80 25.95
CA ARG A 274 10.31 -2.65 25.91
C ARG A 274 10.41 -2.05 24.50
N THR A 275 10.51 -2.90 23.48
CA THR A 275 10.59 -2.49 22.07
C THR A 275 9.28 -1.88 21.59
N LYS A 276 8.13 -2.47 21.94
CA LYS A 276 6.79 -1.93 21.67
C LYS A 276 6.66 -0.49 22.17
N VAL A 277 7.01 -0.24 23.44
CA VAL A 277 6.93 1.09 24.04
C VAL A 277 7.87 2.08 23.35
N ALA A 278 9.12 1.71 23.09
CA ALA A 278 10.08 2.58 22.40
C ALA A 278 9.62 2.94 20.98
N VAL A 279 9.18 1.95 20.18
CA VAL A 279 8.66 2.17 18.83
C VAL A 279 7.39 3.01 18.86
N PHE A 280 6.49 2.80 19.82
CA PHE A 280 5.25 3.57 19.95
C PHE A 280 5.48 5.06 20.30
N VAL A 281 6.47 5.37 21.14
CA VAL A 281 6.84 6.77 21.46
C VAL A 281 7.46 7.46 20.24
N ILE A 282 8.36 6.79 19.51
CA ILE A 282 8.96 7.33 18.28
C ILE A 282 7.87 7.53 17.21
N PHE A 283 6.97 6.54 17.06
CA PHE A 283 5.81 6.60 16.19
C PHE A 283 4.95 7.83 16.46
N LEU A 284 4.63 8.14 17.71
CA LEU A 284 3.81 9.30 18.06
C LEU A 284 4.43 10.63 17.59
N GLY A 285 5.75 10.80 17.80
CA GLY A 285 6.48 11.98 17.35
C GLY A 285 6.51 12.10 15.82
N VAL A 286 6.82 11.00 15.14
CA VAL A 286 6.87 10.93 13.66
C VAL A 286 5.49 11.15 13.04
N TRP A 287 4.44 10.53 13.59
CA TRP A 287 3.06 10.77 13.18
C TRP A 287 2.69 12.25 13.32
N THR A 288 2.96 12.86 14.49
CA THR A 288 2.64 14.28 14.73
C THR A 288 3.33 15.20 13.72
N TYR A 289 4.61 14.94 13.41
CA TYR A 289 5.35 15.72 12.45
C TYR A 289 4.85 15.54 11.01
N PHE A 290 4.73 14.31 10.51
CA PHE A 290 4.36 14.05 9.12
C PHE A 290 2.85 14.17 8.87
N ARG A 291 1.99 13.54 9.67
CA ARG A 291 0.53 13.52 9.47
C ARG A 291 -0.16 14.83 9.82
N HIS A 292 0.43 15.68 10.67
CA HIS A 292 -0.18 16.96 11.08
C HIS A 292 0.64 18.17 10.71
N TYR A 293 1.87 18.33 11.20
CA TYR A 293 2.65 19.54 10.91
C TYR A 293 2.89 19.73 9.42
N LEU A 294 3.44 18.72 8.72
CA LEU A 294 3.68 18.81 7.28
C LEU A 294 2.38 18.86 6.46
N ASN A 295 1.29 18.24 6.92
CA ASN A 295 -0.02 18.36 6.27
C ASN A 295 -0.59 19.79 6.37
N LEU A 296 -0.48 20.43 7.54
CA LEU A 296 -0.85 21.84 7.73
C LEU A 296 0.04 22.78 6.91
N VAL A 297 1.33 22.49 6.75
CA VAL A 297 2.22 23.24 5.83
C VAL A 297 1.75 23.12 4.38
N MET A 298 1.33 21.94 3.92
CA MET A 298 0.74 21.75 2.59
C MET A 298 -0.59 22.50 2.43
N LEU A 299 -1.49 22.45 3.42
CA LEU A 299 -2.75 23.23 3.41
C LEU A 299 -2.50 24.74 3.36
N TYR A 300 -1.55 25.23 4.15
CA TYR A 300 -1.13 26.63 4.17
C TYR A 300 -0.57 27.06 2.80
N SER A 301 0.21 26.21 2.15
CA SER A 301 0.71 26.43 0.79
C SER A 301 -0.42 26.54 -0.23
N VAL A 302 -1.39 25.61 -0.24
CA VAL A 302 -2.57 25.72 -1.12
C VAL A 302 -3.36 27.00 -0.84
N TYR A 303 -3.44 27.44 0.42
CA TYR A 303 -4.15 28.67 0.78
C TYR A 303 -3.41 29.96 0.37
N THR A 304 -2.08 30.00 0.47
CA THR A 304 -1.29 31.24 0.32
C THR A 304 -0.47 31.33 -0.97
N GLN A 305 0.04 30.20 -1.48
CA GLN A 305 0.97 30.14 -2.62
C GLN A 305 0.34 29.70 -3.94
N PHE A 306 -0.95 29.29 -3.95
CA PHE A 306 -1.67 28.95 -5.18
C PHE A 306 -1.63 30.07 -6.24
N GLU A 307 -1.60 31.34 -5.83
CA GLU A 307 -1.50 32.47 -6.75
C GLU A 307 -0.11 32.63 -7.40
N SER A 308 0.91 31.90 -6.94
CA SER A 308 2.25 31.83 -7.54
C SER A 308 2.32 30.92 -8.78
N VAL A 309 1.23 30.23 -9.14
CA VAL A 309 1.10 29.52 -10.42
C VAL A 309 1.25 30.53 -11.58
N PRO A 310 1.99 30.22 -12.67
CA PRO A 310 2.10 31.11 -13.83
C PRO A 310 0.74 31.50 -14.42
N GLU A 311 0.56 32.78 -14.77
CA GLU A 311 -0.71 33.32 -15.30
C GLU A 311 -1.21 32.56 -16.55
N SER A 312 -0.30 32.09 -17.42
CA SER A 312 -0.63 31.26 -18.59
C SER A 312 -1.31 29.93 -18.24
N ALA A 313 -1.12 29.45 -17.01
CA ALA A 313 -1.67 28.21 -16.48
C ALA A 313 -2.88 28.42 -15.53
N LYS A 314 -3.25 29.67 -15.18
CA LYS A 314 -4.40 30.01 -14.32
C LYS A 314 -5.77 29.86 -15.01
N ARG A 315 -5.91 28.84 -15.86
CA ARG A 315 -7.09 28.55 -16.68
C ARG A 315 -7.34 27.05 -16.78
N TRP A 316 -8.57 26.67 -17.10
CA TRP A 316 -8.94 25.28 -17.36
C TRP A 316 -8.85 25.00 -18.86
N SER A 317 -7.73 24.40 -19.30
CA SER A 317 -7.55 23.91 -20.68
C SER A 317 -6.83 22.56 -20.68
N PRO A 318 -7.59 21.45 -20.61
CA PRO A 318 -7.05 20.09 -20.65
C PRO A 318 -6.18 19.82 -21.88
N ALA A 319 -6.50 20.42 -23.03
CA ALA A 319 -5.76 20.28 -24.28
C ALA A 319 -4.32 20.84 -24.19
N ASP A 320 -4.15 21.93 -23.44
CA ASP A 320 -2.84 22.56 -23.20
C ASP A 320 -2.15 22.02 -21.94
N GLY A 321 -2.76 21.06 -21.23
CA GLY A 321 -2.25 20.49 -19.99
C GLY A 321 -2.30 21.44 -18.77
N VAL A 322 -3.02 22.56 -18.85
CA VAL A 322 -3.17 23.53 -17.75
C VAL A 322 -4.56 23.44 -17.12
N TRP A 323 -4.61 23.53 -15.79
CA TRP A 323 -5.84 23.22 -15.04
C TRP A 323 -6.19 24.26 -13.97
N MET A 324 -5.29 25.19 -13.61
CA MET A 324 -5.36 25.99 -12.36
C MET A 324 -6.32 27.20 -12.44
N ALA A 325 -7.55 27.00 -12.92
CA ALA A 325 -8.62 27.97 -12.74
C ALA A 325 -8.87 28.25 -11.23
N LYS A 326 -9.35 29.44 -10.88
CA LYS A 326 -9.48 29.90 -9.46
C LYS A 326 -10.21 28.93 -8.52
N TRP A 327 -11.17 28.15 -9.03
CA TRP A 327 -11.90 27.16 -8.24
C TRP A 327 -11.06 25.91 -7.88
N MET A 328 -9.99 25.61 -8.62
CA MET A 328 -9.09 24.49 -8.31
C MET A 328 -8.40 24.63 -6.96
N LYS A 329 -8.18 25.86 -6.48
CA LYS A 329 -7.67 26.11 -5.12
C LYS A 329 -8.47 25.33 -4.07
N TRP A 330 -9.80 25.37 -4.17
CA TRP A 330 -10.70 24.65 -3.26
C TRP A 330 -10.78 23.15 -3.60
N GLN A 331 -10.72 22.77 -4.87
CA GLN A 331 -10.66 21.35 -5.28
C GLN A 331 -9.41 20.64 -4.72
N ILE A 332 -8.28 21.34 -4.58
CA ILE A 332 -7.04 20.83 -3.99
C ILE A 332 -7.10 20.91 -2.46
N PHE A 333 -7.55 22.04 -1.90
CA PHE A 333 -7.58 22.28 -0.45
C PHE A 333 -8.52 21.32 0.29
N THR A 334 -9.75 21.14 -0.20
CA THR A 334 -10.78 20.34 0.47
C THR A 334 -10.37 18.87 0.73
N PRO A 335 -9.88 18.08 -0.25
CA PRO A 335 -9.51 16.69 0.02
C PRO A 335 -8.26 16.56 0.91
N ILE A 336 -7.33 17.52 0.89
CA ILE A 336 -6.21 17.56 1.84
C ILE A 336 -6.72 17.88 3.26
N LEU A 337 -7.73 18.76 3.38
CA LEU A 337 -8.35 19.06 4.68
C LEU A 337 -9.13 17.85 5.23
N LEU A 338 -9.88 17.13 4.38
CA LEU A 338 -10.54 15.87 4.76
C LEU A 338 -9.52 14.81 5.21
N LEU A 339 -8.36 14.75 4.54
CA LEU A 339 -7.26 13.88 4.92
C LEU A 339 -6.65 14.26 6.28
N GLN A 340 -6.53 15.55 6.59
CA GLN A 340 -6.15 16.04 7.92
C GLN A 340 -7.20 15.69 8.99
N MET A 341 -8.50 15.78 8.68
CA MET A 341 -9.57 15.38 9.59
C MET A 341 -9.53 13.88 9.91
N LEU A 342 -9.30 13.02 8.92
CA LEU A 342 -9.10 11.57 9.11
C LEU A 342 -7.84 11.28 9.95
N ASN A 343 -6.72 11.96 9.65
CA ASN A 343 -5.50 11.84 10.46
C ASN A 343 -5.75 12.23 11.93
N LEU A 344 -6.52 13.29 12.20
CA LEU A 344 -6.87 13.72 13.55
C LEU A 344 -7.78 12.71 14.28
N PHE A 345 -8.73 12.09 13.57
CA PHE A 345 -9.55 11.00 14.11
C PHE A 345 -8.69 9.82 14.58
N TRP A 346 -7.77 9.32 13.75
CA TRP A 346 -6.86 8.25 14.16
C TRP A 346 -5.88 8.70 15.25
N TYR A 347 -5.41 9.95 15.22
CA TYR A 347 -4.54 10.49 16.27
C TYR A 347 -5.23 10.53 17.64
N PHE A 348 -6.53 10.87 17.69
CA PHE A 348 -7.33 10.76 18.91
C PHE A 348 -7.38 9.32 19.44
N LEU A 349 -7.54 8.32 18.57
CA LEU A 349 -7.50 6.91 18.97
C LEU A 349 -6.11 6.50 19.49
N ILE A 350 -5.03 6.95 18.86
CA ILE A 350 -3.64 6.71 19.30
C ILE A 350 -3.38 7.33 20.67
N LEU A 351 -3.81 8.58 20.89
CA LEU A 351 -3.69 9.26 22.19
C LEU A 351 -4.56 8.60 23.27
N ARG A 352 -5.73 8.06 22.92
CA ARG A 352 -6.57 7.29 23.84
C ARG A 352 -5.89 6.00 24.29
N ILE A 353 -5.18 5.31 23.39
CA ILE A 353 -4.37 4.12 23.73
C ILE A 353 -3.20 4.52 24.64
N LEU A 354 -2.49 5.62 24.33
CA LEU A 354 -1.42 6.14 25.18
C LEU A 354 -1.91 6.49 26.59
N TRP A 355 -3.03 7.21 26.70
CA TRP A 355 -3.62 7.59 27.98
C TRP A 355 -3.95 6.35 28.81
N ARG A 356 -4.64 5.36 28.22
CA ARG A 356 -4.92 4.06 28.86
C ARG A 356 -3.65 3.36 29.35
N ALA A 357 -2.59 3.35 28.55
CA ALA A 357 -1.33 2.72 28.92
C ALA A 357 -0.62 3.42 30.09
N LEU A 358 -0.77 4.75 30.22
CA LEU A 358 -0.20 5.54 31.31
C LEU A 358 -1.06 5.49 32.60
N THR A 359 -2.39 5.47 32.49
CA THR A 359 -3.29 5.46 33.65
C THR A 359 -3.64 4.07 34.17
N ALA A 360 -3.31 3.00 33.43
CA ALA A 360 -3.56 1.64 33.89
C ALA A 360 -2.72 1.35 35.15
N PRO A 361 -3.34 0.93 36.27
CA PRO A 361 -2.58 0.57 37.46
C PRO A 361 -1.63 -0.59 37.14
N THR A 362 -0.43 -0.51 37.71
CA THR A 362 0.66 -1.49 37.57
C THR A 362 0.35 -2.79 38.30
N LYS A 363 -0.66 -3.53 37.84
CA LYS A 363 -0.83 -4.94 38.19
C LYS A 363 0.25 -5.77 37.50
N VAL A 364 1.29 -6.03 38.27
CA VAL A 364 2.30 -7.05 38.01
C VAL A 364 1.62 -8.42 38.05
N THR A 365 1.45 -9.04 36.87
CA THR A 365 1.46 -10.48 36.52
C THR A 365 0.65 -10.68 35.23
N ASP A 366 1.37 -10.83 34.12
CA ASP A 366 1.18 -11.92 33.15
C ASP A 366 -0.25 -12.41 32.82
N ASP A 367 -1.15 -11.53 32.34
CA ASP A 367 -2.34 -11.95 31.56
C ASP A 367 -3.00 -10.79 30.77
N ARG A 368 -2.21 -9.90 30.16
CA ARG A 368 -2.74 -8.74 29.40
C ARG A 368 -2.83 -9.06 27.90
N SER A 369 -3.78 -9.91 27.54
CA SER A 369 -4.26 -10.08 26.17
C SER A 369 -4.77 -8.74 25.60
N ASP A 370 -4.74 -8.59 24.27
CA ASP A 370 -4.85 -7.29 23.59
C ASP A 370 -6.27 -6.66 23.65
N ASP A 371 -6.36 -5.34 23.48
CA ASP A 371 -7.63 -4.62 23.17
C ASP A 371 -8.24 -5.09 21.81
N GLU A 372 -7.46 -5.81 20.98
CA GLU A 372 -7.94 -6.56 19.79
C GLU A 372 -8.50 -7.95 20.16
N ASP A 373 -8.07 -8.58 21.28
CA ASP A 373 -8.50 -9.91 21.72
C ASP A 373 -9.83 -9.90 22.49
N GLU A 374 -9.98 -9.04 23.50
CA GLU A 374 -11.20 -8.97 24.32
C GLU A 374 -12.45 -8.77 23.44
N ALA A 375 -12.30 -8.02 22.35
CA ALA A 375 -13.36 -7.76 21.41
C ALA A 375 -13.60 -8.89 20.39
N GLU A 376 -12.57 -9.64 19.99
CA GLU A 376 -12.77 -10.84 19.17
C GLU A 376 -13.44 -11.96 19.97
N GLU A 377 -13.08 -12.11 21.26
CA GLU A 377 -13.76 -13.06 22.14
C GLU A 377 -15.21 -12.66 22.43
N GLU A 378 -15.52 -11.37 22.58
CA GLU A 378 -16.91 -10.91 22.71
C GLU A 378 -17.75 -11.15 21.44
N ASP A 379 -17.16 -11.03 20.24
CA ASP A 379 -17.87 -11.27 18.97
C ASP A 379 -18.00 -12.77 18.62
N GLU A 380 -17.10 -13.63 19.11
CA GLU A 380 -17.26 -15.09 19.06
C GLU A 380 -18.32 -15.56 20.08
N LYS A 381 -18.29 -15.06 21.33
CA LYS A 381 -19.28 -15.38 22.39
C LYS A 381 -20.70 -14.86 22.16
N LYS A 382 -20.94 -14.06 21.11
CA LYS A 382 -22.28 -13.56 20.70
C LYS A 382 -22.87 -14.32 19.49
N LYS A 383 -22.22 -15.40 19.03
CA LYS A 383 -22.64 -16.19 17.86
C LYS A 383 -22.94 -17.67 18.14
N ASP A 384 -22.63 -18.12 19.35
CA ASP A 384 -23.18 -19.34 19.97
C ASP A 384 -24.30 -18.96 20.96
#